data_AF-A0A3B0UKQ6-F1
#
_entry.id   AF-A0A3B0UKQ6-F1
#
_cell.length_a   1.000
_cell.length_b   1.000
_cell.length_c   1.000
_cell.angle_alpha   90.00
_cell.angle_beta   90.00
_cell.angle_gamma   90.00
#
_symmetry.space_group_name_H-M   'P 1'
#
loop_
_entity.id
_entity.type
_entity.pdbx_description
1 polymer ?
#
loop_
_entity_poly.entity_id
_entity_poly.type
_entity_poly.pdbx_seq_one_letter_code
_entity_poly.pdbx_strand_id
1 'polypeptide(L)'
;KLHPFVDYFVLNISCPNVNSHAKLNDKNYLIELITTIQQENKKIKKQKPILLKIAPDLNKIQLDEIIELVAKTKIDGVIASNTSVHRENLKITESELEKIGNGGLSGKPIKDRSTEVIKYLAEKSNKAFPIIGVGGIHSVEDALEKINAGADLIQIFTGFIYEGPSLVKKINKAILKREKFKTVISA
;
A
#
# COMPACT_ATOMS: atom_id res chain seq x y z
N LYS A 1 19.29 -2.68 -14.28
CA LYS A 1 20.26 -1.80 -13.57
C LYS A 1 20.08 -1.84 -12.05
N LEU A 2 18.87 -1.65 -11.50
CA LEU A 2 18.67 -1.60 -10.03
C LEU A 2 18.58 -2.96 -9.33
N HIS A 3 18.34 -4.04 -10.08
CA HIS A 3 18.07 -5.39 -9.53
C HIS A 3 19.08 -5.92 -8.51
N PRO A 4 20.41 -5.74 -8.67
CA PRO A 4 21.38 -6.21 -7.67
C PRO A 4 21.30 -5.51 -6.32
N PHE A 5 20.63 -4.35 -6.22
CA PHE A 5 20.68 -3.45 -5.06
C PHE A 5 19.40 -3.41 -4.23
N VAL A 6 18.35 -4.12 -4.65
CA VAL A 6 17.04 -4.05 -4.01
C VAL A 6 16.60 -5.43 -3.53
N ASP A 7 15.80 -5.47 -2.47
CA ASP A 7 15.19 -6.71 -2.00
C ASP A 7 13.87 -7.02 -2.70
N TYR A 8 13.15 -5.99 -3.15
CA TYR A 8 11.92 -6.12 -3.91
C TYR A 8 11.72 -4.92 -4.84
N PHE A 9 10.84 -5.07 -5.82
CA PHE A 9 10.39 -4.01 -6.70
C PHE A 9 8.95 -3.62 -6.41
N VAL A 10 8.62 -2.37 -6.68
CA VAL A 10 7.24 -1.88 -6.63
C VAL A 10 6.84 -1.40 -8.00
N LEU A 11 5.79 -2.00 -8.55
CA LEU A 11 5.07 -1.48 -9.70
C LEU A 11 4.07 -0.44 -9.18
N ASN A 12 4.41 0.84 -9.32
CA ASN A 12 3.57 1.94 -8.86
C ASN A 12 2.63 2.40 -9.97
N ILE A 13 1.37 1.98 -9.88
CA ILE A 13 0.30 2.32 -10.83
C ILE A 13 -0.73 3.30 -10.24
N SER A 14 -0.38 4.00 -9.16
CA SER A 14 -1.36 4.71 -8.33
C SER A 14 -1.00 6.17 -8.06
N CYS A 15 -0.02 6.73 -8.76
CA CYS A 15 0.36 8.12 -8.56
C CYS A 15 -0.69 9.07 -9.16
N PRO A 16 -1.35 9.93 -8.36
CA PRO A 16 -2.35 10.87 -8.86
C PRO A 16 -1.74 12.06 -9.63
N ASN A 17 -0.42 12.17 -9.67
CA ASN A 17 0.30 13.30 -10.25
C ASN A 17 0.82 13.01 -11.68
N VAL A 18 0.42 11.88 -12.30
CA VAL A 18 0.90 11.48 -13.62
C VAL A 18 -0.29 11.29 -14.56
N ASN A 19 -0.32 12.01 -15.68
CA ASN A 19 -1.42 12.04 -16.67
C ASN A 19 -1.67 10.70 -17.42
N SER A 20 -1.09 9.58 -17.00
CA SER A 20 -1.22 8.26 -17.66
C SER A 20 -2.45 7.45 -17.24
N HIS A 21 -3.40 8.08 -16.53
CA HIS A 21 -4.58 7.46 -15.92
C HIS A 21 -5.42 6.57 -16.87
N ALA A 22 -5.39 6.83 -18.18
CA ALA A 22 -6.17 6.06 -19.15
C ALA A 22 -5.78 4.58 -19.25
N LYS A 23 -4.50 4.21 -19.05
CA LYS A 23 -4.04 2.81 -19.21
C LYS A 23 -4.09 1.99 -17.92
N LEU A 24 -4.22 2.64 -16.77
CA LEU A 24 -4.19 1.98 -15.46
C LEU A 24 -5.53 1.35 -15.08
N ASN A 25 -6.61 1.74 -15.77
CA ASN A 25 -7.92 1.09 -15.69
C ASN A 25 -8.07 -0.07 -16.68
N ASP A 26 -7.10 -0.29 -17.57
CA ASP A 26 -7.11 -1.41 -18.50
C ASP A 26 -6.45 -2.64 -17.85
N LYS A 27 -7.30 -3.58 -17.42
CA LYS A 27 -6.88 -4.85 -16.83
C LYS A 27 -5.95 -5.66 -17.74
N ASN A 28 -6.17 -5.66 -19.06
CA ASN A 28 -5.34 -6.42 -19.99
C ASN A 28 -3.94 -5.82 -20.08
N TYR A 29 -3.87 -4.49 -20.14
CA TYR A 29 -2.59 -3.78 -20.09
C TYR A 29 -1.82 -4.06 -18.79
N LEU A 30 -2.50 -4.06 -17.64
CA LEU A 30 -1.85 -4.39 -16.36
C LEU A 30 -1.33 -5.83 -16.33
N ILE A 31 -2.08 -6.80 -16.86
CA ILE A 31 -1.64 -8.20 -16.98
C ILE A 31 -0.38 -8.27 -17.85
N GLU A 32 -0.37 -7.61 -19.01
CA GLU A 32 0.77 -7.60 -19.92
C GLU A 32 2.01 -6.96 -19.27
N LEU A 33 1.84 -5.82 -18.62
CA LEU A 33 2.91 -5.11 -17.92
C LEU A 33 3.54 -5.96 -16.81
N ILE A 34 2.70 -6.53 -15.93
CA ILE A 34 3.18 -7.39 -14.84
C ILE A 34 3.90 -8.61 -15.40
N THR A 35 3.32 -9.27 -16.40
CA THR A 35 3.89 -10.47 -17.02
C THR A 35 5.26 -10.18 -17.63
N THR A 36 5.38 -9.07 -18.36
CA THR A 36 6.64 -8.63 -18.97
C THR A 36 7.73 -8.38 -17.91
N ILE A 37 7.41 -7.68 -16.83
CA ILE A 37 8.37 -7.41 -15.75
C ILE A 37 8.78 -8.71 -15.05
N GLN A 38 7.84 -9.61 -14.79
CA GLN A 38 8.12 -10.93 -14.20
C GLN A 38 9.02 -11.77 -15.13
N GLN A 39 8.84 -11.71 -16.44
CA GLN A 39 9.71 -12.39 -17.41
C GLN A 39 11.14 -11.86 -17.34
N GLU A 40 11.34 -10.54 -17.27
CA GLU A 40 12.68 -9.96 -17.09
C GLU A 40 13.30 -10.37 -15.76
N ASN A 41 12.51 -10.38 -14.67
CA ASN A 41 12.98 -10.81 -13.36
C ASN A 41 13.40 -12.29 -13.34
N LYS A 42 12.68 -13.16 -14.06
CA LYS A 42 12.98 -14.60 -14.22
C LYS A 42 14.29 -14.88 -14.95
N LYS A 43 14.78 -13.96 -15.79
CA LYS A 43 16.09 -14.09 -16.46
C LYS A 43 17.27 -13.96 -15.48
N ILE A 44 17.04 -13.49 -14.26
CA ILE A 44 18.09 -13.23 -13.28
C ILE A 44 18.08 -14.35 -12.22
N LYS A 45 19.27 -14.90 -11.91
CA LYS A 45 19.43 -16.05 -11.01
C LYS A 45 18.71 -15.91 -9.67
N LYS A 46 18.80 -14.73 -9.04
CA LYS A 46 18.09 -14.42 -7.79
C LYS A 46 16.92 -13.47 -8.07
N GLN A 47 15.76 -14.03 -8.35
CA GLN A 47 14.53 -13.26 -8.57
C GLN A 47 14.21 -12.38 -7.34
N LYS A 48 13.61 -11.22 -7.58
CA LYS A 48 13.17 -10.29 -6.53
C LYS A 48 11.65 -10.23 -6.50
N PRO A 49 10.99 -10.26 -5.34
CA PRO A 49 9.55 -10.03 -5.26
C PRO A 49 9.15 -8.72 -5.96
N ILE A 50 8.01 -8.73 -6.63
CA ILE A 50 7.42 -7.57 -7.29
C ILE A 50 6.06 -7.34 -6.65
N LEU A 51 5.84 -6.14 -6.12
CA LEU A 51 4.59 -5.76 -5.46
C LEU A 51 3.86 -4.70 -6.26
N LEU A 52 2.53 -4.75 -6.24
CA LEU A 52 1.68 -3.73 -6.86
C LEU A 52 1.30 -2.67 -5.83
N LYS A 53 1.52 -1.38 -6.12
CA LYS A 53 1.05 -0.29 -5.25
C LYS A 53 -0.20 0.37 -5.81
N ILE A 54 -1.29 0.36 -5.03
CA ILE A 54 -2.62 0.81 -5.44
C ILE A 54 -3.05 2.11 -4.74
N ALA A 55 -4.03 2.82 -5.31
CA ALA A 55 -4.62 4.01 -4.72
C ALA A 55 -5.65 3.65 -3.64
N PRO A 56 -5.87 4.51 -2.63
CA PRO A 56 -6.94 4.31 -1.65
C PRO A 56 -8.34 4.54 -2.24
N ASP A 57 -8.42 5.22 -3.39
CA ASP A 57 -9.66 5.75 -3.96
C ASP A 57 -10.38 4.74 -4.88
N LEU A 58 -9.92 3.48 -4.90
CA LEU A 58 -10.53 2.42 -5.69
C LEU A 58 -11.87 1.97 -5.10
N ASN A 59 -12.92 1.91 -5.91
CA ASN A 59 -14.19 1.34 -5.48
C ASN A 59 -14.09 -0.20 -5.33
N LYS A 60 -15.14 -0.83 -4.78
CA LYS A 60 -15.15 -2.29 -4.51
C LYS A 60 -14.94 -3.14 -5.77
N ILE A 61 -15.53 -2.74 -6.90
CA ILE A 61 -15.37 -3.44 -8.19
C ILE A 61 -13.90 -3.42 -8.61
N GLN A 62 -13.26 -2.25 -8.54
CA GLN A 62 -11.84 -2.11 -8.84
C GLN A 62 -10.95 -2.90 -7.87
N LEU A 63 -11.31 -2.99 -6.58
CA LEU A 63 -10.59 -3.82 -5.62
C LEU A 63 -10.72 -5.32 -5.94
N ASP A 64 -11.90 -5.77 -6.38
CA ASP A 64 -12.12 -7.14 -6.84
C ASP A 64 -11.27 -7.43 -8.11
N GLU A 65 -11.18 -6.49 -9.04
CA GLU A 65 -10.29 -6.58 -10.20
C GLU A 65 -8.81 -6.69 -9.82
N ILE A 66 -8.36 -5.98 -8.77
CA ILE A 66 -7.01 -6.14 -8.22
C ILE A 66 -6.80 -7.55 -7.66
N ILE A 67 -7.77 -8.11 -6.93
CA ILE A 67 -7.68 -9.48 -6.40
C ILE A 67 -7.56 -10.49 -7.56
N GLU A 68 -8.38 -10.34 -8.59
CA GLU A 68 -8.30 -11.19 -9.79
C GLU A 68 -6.97 -11.02 -10.54
N LEU A 69 -6.47 -9.79 -10.65
CA LEU A 69 -5.18 -9.49 -11.27
C LEU A 69 -4.04 -10.20 -10.54
N VAL A 70 -4.00 -10.12 -9.21
CA VAL A 70 -3.02 -10.82 -8.37
C VAL A 70 -3.17 -12.33 -8.53
N ALA A 71 -4.40 -12.85 -8.50
CA ALA A 71 -4.66 -14.28 -8.66
C ALA A 71 -4.21 -14.81 -10.03
N LYS A 72 -4.37 -14.04 -11.10
CA LYS A 72 -4.01 -14.40 -12.47
C LYS A 72 -2.50 -14.28 -12.74
N THR A 73 -1.88 -13.19 -12.31
CA THR A 73 -0.47 -12.91 -12.57
C THR A 73 0.49 -13.53 -11.54
N LYS A 74 -0.04 -13.94 -10.37
CA LYS A 74 0.77 -14.40 -9.23
C LYS A 74 1.84 -13.38 -8.82
N ILE A 75 1.53 -12.08 -8.94
CA ILE A 75 2.40 -11.02 -8.40
C ILE A 75 2.52 -11.17 -6.87
N ASP A 76 3.67 -10.82 -6.31
CA ASP A 76 4.08 -11.30 -4.98
C ASP A 76 3.37 -10.60 -3.80
N GLY A 77 2.63 -9.53 -4.05
CA GLY A 77 1.83 -8.85 -3.03
C GLY A 77 1.35 -7.46 -3.43
N VAL A 78 0.63 -6.82 -2.51
CA VAL A 78 0.02 -5.49 -2.72
C VAL A 78 0.45 -4.51 -1.62
N ILE A 79 0.73 -3.27 -2.00
CA ILE A 79 0.92 -2.14 -1.10
C ILE A 79 -0.34 -1.27 -1.13
N ALA A 80 -1.05 -1.23 0.00
CA ALA A 80 -2.31 -0.51 0.19
C ALA A 80 -2.13 0.55 1.31
N SER A 81 -1.94 1.85 1.02
CA SER A 81 -2.13 2.50 -0.28
C SER A 81 -1.12 3.62 -0.60
N ASN A 82 -1.28 4.21 -1.79
CA ASN A 82 -0.72 5.50 -2.17
C ASN A 82 -1.53 6.66 -1.55
N THR A 83 -1.26 7.90 -1.99
CA THR A 83 -2.00 9.11 -1.61
C THR A 83 -3.40 9.14 -2.24
N SER A 84 -4.31 9.89 -1.62
CA SER A 84 -5.69 10.07 -2.11
C SER A 84 -5.83 11.37 -2.90
N VAL A 85 -6.70 11.41 -3.91
CA VAL A 85 -7.14 12.68 -4.54
C VAL A 85 -8.32 13.32 -3.81
N HIS A 86 -9.00 12.53 -2.99
CA HIS A 86 -10.14 12.96 -2.22
C HIS A 86 -9.75 13.96 -1.14
N ARG A 87 -10.58 15.00 -0.98
CA ARG A 87 -10.37 16.11 -0.06
C ARG A 87 -11.54 16.26 0.93
N GLU A 88 -12.47 15.30 0.97
CA GLU A 88 -13.61 15.41 1.86
C GLU A 88 -13.15 15.37 3.33
N ASN A 89 -13.92 16.02 4.21
CA ASN A 89 -13.68 16.06 5.66
C ASN A 89 -12.40 16.80 6.10
N LEU A 90 -11.72 17.51 5.19
CA LEU A 90 -10.65 18.42 5.58
C LEU A 90 -11.23 19.66 6.28
N LYS A 91 -10.63 20.02 7.42
CA LYS A 91 -10.96 21.25 8.15
C LYS A 91 -10.17 22.43 7.57
N ILE A 92 -10.53 22.83 6.36
CA ILE A 92 -9.87 23.90 5.60
C ILE A 92 -10.92 24.68 4.80
N THR A 93 -10.70 25.96 4.55
CA THR A 93 -11.61 26.74 3.71
C THR A 93 -11.45 26.39 2.23
N GLU A 94 -12.50 26.60 1.43
CA GLU A 94 -12.46 26.35 -0.02
C GLU A 94 -11.36 27.19 -0.71
N SER A 95 -11.23 28.46 -0.34
CA SER A 95 -10.19 29.35 -0.86
C SER A 95 -8.76 28.88 -0.53
N GLU A 96 -8.53 28.34 0.67
CA GLU A 96 -7.23 27.75 1.01
C GLU A 96 -6.97 26.46 0.26
N LEU A 97 -8.00 25.62 0.07
CA LEU A 97 -7.89 24.38 -0.70
C LEU A 97 -7.55 24.67 -2.17
N GLU A 98 -8.18 25.68 -2.77
CA GLU A 98 -7.87 26.16 -4.12
C GLU A 98 -6.41 26.62 -4.24
N LYS A 99 -5.90 27.36 -3.23
CA LYS A 99 -4.50 27.81 -3.20
C LYS A 99 -3.50 26.66 -3.09
N ILE A 100 -3.83 25.61 -2.34
CA ILE A 100 -2.99 24.39 -2.25
C ILE A 100 -2.98 23.66 -3.59
N GLY A 101 -4.12 23.62 -4.28
CA GLY A 101 -4.27 23.02 -5.58
C GLY A 101 -4.34 21.49 -5.59
N ASN A 102 -4.25 20.94 -6.80
CA ASN A 102 -4.36 19.51 -7.05
C ASN A 102 -3.13 18.73 -6.56
N GLY A 103 -3.34 17.47 -6.21
CA GLY A 103 -2.27 16.55 -5.82
C GLY A 103 -2.75 15.48 -4.85
N GLY A 104 -1.80 14.67 -4.38
CA GLY A 104 -2.06 13.59 -3.42
C GLY A 104 -2.11 14.05 -1.96
N LEU A 105 -3.22 13.76 -1.28
CA LEU A 105 -3.40 13.87 0.17
C LEU A 105 -2.84 12.63 0.89
N SER A 106 -2.14 12.86 2.01
CA SER A 106 -1.54 11.81 2.85
C SER A 106 -1.78 12.07 4.35
N GLY A 107 -1.31 11.17 5.22
CA GLY A 107 -1.42 11.32 6.66
C GLY A 107 -2.79 10.97 7.23
N LYS A 108 -3.11 11.52 8.41
CA LYS A 108 -4.36 11.22 9.15
C LYS A 108 -5.64 11.25 8.30
N PRO A 109 -5.85 12.19 7.37
CA PRO A 109 -7.08 12.22 6.57
C PRO A 109 -7.36 10.95 5.76
N ILE A 110 -6.32 10.20 5.36
CA ILE A 110 -6.50 8.96 4.57
C ILE A 110 -6.44 7.70 5.43
N LYS A 111 -6.36 7.81 6.76
CA LYS A 111 -6.17 6.67 7.65
C LYS A 111 -7.27 5.63 7.49
N ASP A 112 -8.51 6.05 7.70
CA ASP A 112 -9.65 5.14 7.75
C ASP A 112 -9.87 4.49 6.38
N ARG A 113 -9.79 5.29 5.32
CA ARG A 113 -9.95 4.80 3.95
C ARG A 113 -8.88 3.77 3.57
N SER A 114 -7.62 4.04 3.87
CA SER A 114 -6.55 3.07 3.58
C SER A 114 -6.65 1.81 4.44
N THR A 115 -7.14 1.90 5.68
CA THR A 115 -7.43 0.74 6.53
C THR A 115 -8.60 -0.09 5.98
N GLU A 116 -9.65 0.55 5.48
CA GLU A 116 -10.78 -0.13 4.81
C GLU A 116 -10.31 -0.92 3.59
N VAL A 117 -9.46 -0.34 2.75
CA VAL A 117 -8.90 -1.02 1.57
C VAL A 117 -8.10 -2.26 1.97
N ILE A 118 -7.23 -2.16 2.99
CA ILE A 118 -6.48 -3.30 3.52
C ILE A 118 -7.44 -4.41 3.95
N LYS A 119 -8.45 -4.06 4.75
CA LYS A 119 -9.45 -4.99 5.26
C LYS A 119 -10.20 -5.68 4.13
N TYR A 120 -10.67 -4.91 3.16
CA TYR A 120 -11.41 -5.43 2.01
C TYR A 120 -10.58 -6.44 1.23
N LEU A 121 -9.33 -6.09 0.88
CA LEU A 121 -8.44 -7.00 0.16
C LEU A 121 -8.15 -8.27 0.96
N ALA A 122 -7.86 -8.16 2.26
CA ALA A 122 -7.56 -9.30 3.11
C ALA A 122 -8.75 -10.26 3.22
N GLU A 123 -9.96 -9.73 3.44
CA GLU A 123 -11.18 -10.53 3.58
C GLU A 123 -11.60 -11.16 2.26
N LYS A 124 -11.67 -10.37 1.18
CA LYS A 124 -12.18 -10.84 -0.12
C LYS A 124 -11.22 -11.77 -0.84
N SER A 125 -9.91 -11.61 -0.64
CA SER A 125 -8.93 -12.57 -1.15
C SER A 125 -8.74 -13.78 -0.25
N ASN A 126 -9.40 -13.84 0.91
CA ASN A 126 -9.14 -14.84 1.96
C ASN A 126 -7.64 -14.95 2.30
N LYS A 127 -6.96 -13.81 2.41
CA LYS A 127 -5.51 -13.70 2.65
C LYS A 127 -4.64 -14.48 1.66
N ALA A 128 -5.03 -14.51 0.39
CA ALA A 128 -4.31 -15.25 -0.65
C ALA A 128 -2.93 -14.66 -1.02
N PHE A 129 -2.65 -13.42 -0.62
CA PHE A 129 -1.39 -12.74 -0.92
C PHE A 129 -0.99 -11.75 0.20
N PRO A 130 0.31 -11.45 0.35
CA PRO A 130 0.79 -10.47 1.32
C PRO A 130 0.29 -9.04 1.06
N ILE A 131 -0.05 -8.32 2.12
CA ILE A 131 -0.46 -6.91 2.06
C ILE A 131 0.48 -6.06 2.93
N ILE A 132 1.06 -5.02 2.33
CA ILE A 132 1.78 -3.97 3.05
C ILE A 132 0.85 -2.77 3.24
N GLY A 133 0.50 -2.48 4.49
CA GLY A 133 -0.41 -1.41 4.88
C GLY A 133 0.27 -0.04 5.01
N VAL A 134 -0.29 0.99 4.38
CA VAL A 134 0.28 2.36 4.33
C VAL A 134 -0.85 3.38 4.34
N GLY A 135 -0.63 4.51 5.01
CA GLY A 135 -1.57 5.65 5.02
C GLY A 135 -2.06 6.00 6.42
N GLY A 136 -1.76 7.21 6.89
CA GLY A 136 -2.28 7.72 8.17
C GLY A 136 -1.80 7.03 9.44
N ILE A 137 -0.64 6.37 9.42
CA ILE A 137 -0.04 5.78 10.64
C ILE A 137 0.72 6.87 11.42
N HIS A 138 0.11 7.39 12.48
CA HIS A 138 0.71 8.39 13.37
C HIS A 138 0.92 7.88 14.80
N SER A 139 0.40 6.70 15.13
CA SER A 139 0.47 6.13 16.46
C SER A 139 0.70 4.63 16.45
N VAL A 140 0.90 4.05 17.63
CA VAL A 140 0.97 2.60 17.80
C VAL A 140 -0.37 1.97 17.45
N GLU A 141 -1.45 2.62 17.85
CA GLU A 141 -2.83 2.21 17.66
C GLU A 141 -3.15 2.13 16.17
N ASP A 142 -2.78 3.15 15.38
CA ASP A 142 -2.99 3.15 13.92
C ASP A 142 -2.21 2.03 13.22
N ALA A 143 -0.99 1.74 13.68
CA ALA A 143 -0.18 0.65 13.15
C ALA A 143 -0.82 -0.72 13.43
N LEU A 144 -1.28 -0.93 14.67
CA LEU A 144 -1.96 -2.15 15.07
C LEU A 144 -3.30 -2.32 14.37
N GLU A 145 -4.03 -1.23 14.13
CA GLU A 145 -5.28 -1.20 13.39
C GLU A 145 -5.09 -1.77 11.97
N LYS A 146 -4.05 -1.35 11.25
CA LYS A 146 -3.74 -1.88 9.90
C LYS A 146 -3.34 -3.34 9.91
N ILE A 147 -2.53 -3.76 10.89
CA ILE A 147 -2.15 -5.17 11.04
C ILE A 147 -3.39 -6.03 11.33
N ASN A 148 -4.29 -5.54 12.18
CA ASN A 148 -5.54 -6.23 12.50
C ASN A 148 -6.51 -6.27 11.32
N ALA A 149 -6.51 -5.23 10.46
CA ALA A 149 -7.24 -5.21 9.21
C ALA A 149 -6.72 -6.25 8.20
N GLY A 150 -5.49 -6.75 8.38
CA GLY A 150 -4.94 -7.84 7.57
C GLY A 150 -3.63 -7.52 6.87
N ALA A 151 -2.99 -6.38 7.16
CA ALA A 151 -1.65 -6.12 6.68
C ALA A 151 -0.61 -7.02 7.38
N ASP A 152 0.30 -7.60 6.60
CA ASP A 152 1.42 -8.40 7.10
C ASP A 152 2.60 -7.52 7.50
N LEU A 153 2.79 -6.41 6.78
CA LEU A 153 3.78 -5.36 7.04
C LEU A 153 3.13 -3.99 6.95
N ILE A 154 3.82 -2.95 7.44
CA ILE A 154 3.37 -1.56 7.31
C ILE A 154 4.48 -0.63 6.84
N GLN A 155 4.13 0.46 6.16
CA GLN A 155 5.05 1.56 5.83
C GLN A 155 4.53 2.88 6.41
N ILE A 156 5.47 3.73 6.81
CA ILE A 156 5.20 5.02 7.46
C ILE A 156 5.89 6.11 6.66
N PHE A 157 5.18 7.21 6.41
CA PHE A 157 5.75 8.43 5.83
C PHE A 157 5.31 9.65 6.62
N THR A 158 4.07 10.12 6.44
CA THR A 158 3.60 11.37 7.03
C THR A 158 3.70 11.38 8.55
N GLY A 159 3.34 10.28 9.22
CA GLY A 159 3.50 10.16 10.67
C GLY A 159 4.96 10.24 11.14
N PHE A 160 5.92 9.78 10.34
CA PHE A 160 7.34 9.94 10.69
C PHE A 160 7.77 11.42 10.74
N ILE A 161 7.21 12.24 9.85
CA ILE A 161 7.50 13.69 9.81
C ILE A 161 7.02 14.38 11.08
N TYR A 162 5.78 14.09 11.51
CA TYR A 162 5.15 14.80 12.62
C TYR A 162 5.50 14.22 14.00
N GLU A 163 5.71 12.91 14.10
CA GLU A 163 5.89 12.20 15.38
C GLU A 163 7.36 11.82 15.65
N GLY A 164 8.22 12.02 14.63
CA GLY A 164 9.64 11.74 14.67
C GLY A 164 10.02 10.25 14.69
N PRO A 165 11.32 9.95 14.72
CA PRO A 165 11.83 8.57 14.63
C PRO A 165 11.43 7.68 15.81
N SER A 166 11.01 8.26 16.93
CA SER A 166 10.53 7.51 18.10
C SER A 166 9.30 6.66 17.80
N LEU A 167 8.47 7.07 16.82
CA LEU A 167 7.27 6.36 16.40
C LEU A 167 7.57 4.92 15.99
N VAL A 168 8.60 4.71 15.17
CA VAL A 168 9.00 3.38 14.67
C VAL A 168 9.37 2.46 15.84
N LYS A 169 10.15 2.97 16.80
CA LYS A 169 10.55 2.20 17.99
C LYS A 169 9.36 1.83 18.87
N LYS A 170 8.40 2.75 19.05
CA LYS A 170 7.17 2.51 19.84
C LYS A 170 6.31 1.43 19.18
N ILE A 171 6.11 1.51 17.86
CA ILE A 171 5.36 0.52 17.07
C ILE A 171 5.99 -0.87 17.20
N ASN A 172 7.30 -1.00 16.94
CA ASN A 172 7.98 -2.28 17.04
C ASN A 172 7.88 -2.88 18.44
N LYS A 173 8.06 -2.08 19.50
CA LYS A 173 7.87 -2.55 20.89
C LYS A 173 6.46 -3.07 21.15
N ALA A 174 5.44 -2.43 20.59
CA ALA A 174 4.06 -2.87 20.75
C ALA A 174 3.77 -4.16 19.99
N ILE A 175 4.27 -4.30 18.76
CA ILE A 175 4.14 -5.53 17.96
C ILE A 175 4.77 -6.72 18.69
N LEU A 176 5.97 -6.56 19.24
CA LEU A 176 6.69 -7.61 19.98
C LEU A 176 5.97 -8.07 21.25
N LYS A 177 5.14 -7.20 21.87
CA LYS A 177 4.37 -7.55 23.06
C LYS A 177 3.14 -8.40 22.76
N ARG A 178 2.70 -8.49 21.49
CA ARG A 178 1.54 -9.31 21.11
C ARG A 178 1.93 -10.79 21.10
N GLU A 179 1.16 -11.62 21.81
CA GLU A 179 1.32 -13.08 21.86
C GLU A 179 1.49 -13.71 20.48
N LYS A 180 0.73 -13.23 19.48
CA LYS A 180 0.77 -13.71 18.09
C LYS A 180 2.14 -13.57 17.40
N PHE A 181 3.03 -12.70 17.88
CA PHE A 181 4.35 -12.44 17.29
C PHE A 181 5.52 -12.95 18.15
N LYS A 182 5.26 -13.50 19.35
CA LYS A 182 6.30 -14.13 20.16
C LYS A 182 6.95 -15.34 19.47
N THR A 183 6.24 -15.98 18.53
CA THR A 183 6.71 -17.14 17.77
C THR A 183 7.66 -16.80 16.61
N VAL A 184 7.79 -15.52 16.21
CA VAL A 184 8.61 -15.12 15.04
C VAL A 184 10.09 -14.93 15.40
N ILE A 185 10.42 -14.78 16.69
CA ILE A 185 11.81 -14.59 17.15
C ILE A 185 12.46 -15.90 17.63
N SER A 186 11.67 -16.98 17.74
CA SER A 186 12.14 -18.28 18.23
C SER A 186 12.39 -19.32 17.12
N ALA A 187 12.59 -18.90 15.87
CA ALA A 187 12.91 -19.78 14.74
C ALA A 187 14.17 -19.30 14.00
#